data_AF-A0A6P4Z2V2-F1
#
_entry.id   AF-A0A6P4Z2V2-F1
#
_cell.length_a   1.000
_cell.length_b   1.000
_cell.length_c   1.000
_cell.angle_alpha   90.00
_cell.angle_beta   90.00
_cell.angle_gamma   90.00
#
_symmetry.space_group_name_H-M   'P 1'
#
loop_
_entity.id
_entity.type
_entity.pdbx_description
1 polymer ?
#
loop_
_entity_poly.entity_id
_entity_poly.type
_entity_poly.pdbx_seq_one_letter_code
_entity_poly.pdbx_strand_id
1 'polypeptide(L)'
;MKDFVHSIKINVNPSDTFIAVQAQCNSSQSGASERVKALYIILDKITGQPYGAYCTCAVGLYQSCAHVGATLFQLADLVSMGYTQLPDDPTCTEKLCAWTDPKAAAVQPKLYTEIEFRKSPESSENI
;
A
#
# COMPACT_ATOMS: atom_id res chain seq x y z
N MET A 1 9.24 8.16 -6.72
CA MET A 1 8.34 8.52 -5.60
C MET A 1 8.30 7.30 -4.69
N LYS A 2 8.36 7.42 -3.35
CA LYS A 2 8.11 6.25 -2.49
C LYS A 2 6.60 6.00 -2.51
N ASP A 3 6.18 4.86 -3.02
CA ASP A 3 4.76 4.50 -3.16
C ASP A 3 4.13 4.29 -1.78
N PHE A 4 3.66 5.40 -1.20
CA PHE A 4 3.01 5.44 0.10
C PHE A 4 1.63 4.78 0.04
N VAL A 5 0.94 4.92 -1.08
CA VAL A 5 -0.30 4.22 -1.42
C VAL A 5 0.07 2.99 -2.25
N HIS A 6 -0.28 1.81 -1.75
CA HIS A 6 0.02 0.54 -2.37
C HIS A 6 -1.02 0.15 -3.42
N SER A 7 -2.31 0.33 -3.11
CA SER A 7 -3.40 0.03 -4.02
C SER A 7 -4.63 0.87 -3.70
N ILE A 8 -5.46 1.12 -4.71
CA ILE A 8 -6.74 1.83 -4.60
C ILE A 8 -7.80 1.00 -5.33
N LYS A 9 -9.00 0.92 -4.75
CA LYS A 9 -10.20 0.36 -5.36
C LYS A 9 -11.35 1.34 -5.15
N ILE A 10 -12.11 1.61 -6.20
CA ILE A 10 -13.28 2.48 -6.15
C ILE A 10 -14.51 1.61 -6.34
N ASN A 11 -15.38 1.59 -5.33
CA ASN A 11 -16.66 0.90 -5.38
C ASN A 11 -17.74 1.93 -5.69
N VAL A 12 -18.37 1.77 -6.85
CA VAL A 12 -19.44 2.65 -7.33
C VAL A 12 -20.71 1.84 -7.47
N ASN A 13 -21.74 2.23 -6.73
CA ASN A 13 -23.10 1.80 -7.00
C ASN A 13 -23.78 2.87 -7.87
N PRO A 14 -24.41 2.51 -9.01
CA PRO A 14 -25.12 3.48 -9.84
C PRO A 14 -26.18 4.29 -9.10
N SER A 15 -26.87 3.66 -8.15
CA SER A 15 -28.02 4.23 -7.43
C SER A 15 -27.62 5.07 -6.20
N ASP A 16 -26.38 4.98 -5.74
CA ASP A 16 -25.94 5.69 -4.54
C ASP A 16 -25.40 7.09 -4.90
N THR A 17 -25.63 8.03 -3.99
CA THR A 17 -25.07 9.40 -4.02
C THR A 17 -23.57 9.40 -3.71
N PHE A 18 -23.09 8.35 -3.04
CA PHE A 18 -21.72 8.23 -2.56
C PHE A 18 -20.96 7.13 -3.28
N ILE A 19 -19.64 7.29 -3.31
CA ILE A 19 -18.69 6.25 -3.71
C ILE A 19 -17.80 5.88 -2.53
N ALA A 20 -17.44 4.60 -2.45
CA ALA A 20 -16.55 4.09 -1.40
C ALA A 20 -15.19 3.77 -2.01
N VAL A 21 -14.17 4.53 -1.61
CA VAL A 21 -12.77 4.29 -1.96
C VAL A 21 -12.16 3.43 -0.87
N GLN A 22 -11.66 2.26 -1.26
CA GLN A 22 -10.83 1.42 -0.40
C GLN A 22 -9.38 1.55 -0.87
N ALA A 23 -8.44 1.78 0.04
CA ALA A 23 -7.04 1.81 -0.30
C ALA A 23 -6.19 1.06 0.73
N GLN A 24 -4.99 0.71 0.30
CA GLN A 24 -3.94 0.15 1.14
C GLN A 24 -2.74 1.07 1.08
N CYS A 25 -2.16 1.37 2.24
CA CYS A 25 -0.98 2.22 2.36
C CYS A 25 0.13 1.50 3.10
N ASN A 26 1.37 1.73 2.68
CA ASN A 26 2.52 1.24 3.43
C ASN A 26 2.65 1.98 4.77
N SER A 27 3.07 1.28 5.81
CA SER A 27 3.37 1.92 7.09
C SER A 27 4.54 2.90 6.91
N SER A 28 4.42 4.09 7.48
CA SER A 28 5.50 5.08 7.48
C SER A 28 6.65 4.69 8.41
N GLN A 29 6.40 3.76 9.35
CA GLN A 29 7.37 3.32 10.35
C GLN A 29 7.97 1.96 10.00
N SER A 30 9.30 1.91 9.98
CA SER A 30 10.07 0.68 9.74
C SER A 30 9.97 -0.22 10.98
N GLY A 31 9.31 -1.37 10.90
CA GLY A 31 9.27 -2.36 11.99
C GLY A 31 7.88 -2.64 12.59
N ALA A 32 6.82 -1.97 12.12
CA ALA A 32 5.46 -2.38 12.46
C ALA A 32 5.18 -3.79 11.91
N SER A 33 4.64 -4.69 12.74
CA SER A 33 4.24 -6.05 12.35
C SER A 33 3.22 -6.03 11.20
N GLU A 34 2.36 -5.01 11.19
CA GLU A 34 1.39 -4.75 10.13
C GLU A 34 1.98 -3.75 9.12
N ARG A 35 2.50 -4.30 8.01
CA ARG A 35 3.20 -3.53 6.96
C ARG A 35 2.27 -2.66 6.12
N VAL A 36 0.99 -3.04 6.02
CA VAL A 36 0.00 -2.41 5.16
C VAL A 36 -1.19 -1.97 6.00
N LYS A 37 -1.57 -0.70 5.87
CA LYS A 37 -2.73 -0.10 6.53
C LYS A 37 -3.87 -0.01 5.55
N ALA A 38 -5.04 -0.50 5.95
CA ALA A 38 -6.25 -0.36 5.15
C ALA A 38 -6.91 0.97 5.49
N LEU A 39 -7.47 1.63 4.47
CA LEU A 39 -8.29 2.81 4.65
C LEU A 39 -9.51 2.77 3.74
N TYR A 40 -10.55 3.47 4.20
CA TYR A 40 -11.84 3.60 3.55
C TYR A 40 -12.21 5.08 3.56
N ILE A 41 -12.60 5.60 2.41
CA ILE A 41 -13.00 7.00 2.23
C ILE A 41 -14.34 7.02 1.51
N ILE A 42 -15.30 7.79 2.03
CA ILE A 42 -16.58 8.03 1.39
C ILE A 42 -16.52 9.40 0.71
N LEU A 43 -16.73 9.42 -0.59
CA LEU A 43 -16.77 10.63 -1.39
C LEU A 43 -18.18 10.82 -1.96
N ASP A 44 -18.62 12.07 -2.05
CA ASP A 44 -19.78 12.44 -2.85
C ASP A 44 -19.47 12.25 -4.34
N LYS A 45 -20.35 11.53 -5.03
CA LYS A 45 -20.13 11.11 -6.42
C LYS A 45 -20.10 12.27 -7.41
N ILE A 46 -20.73 13.40 -7.07
CA ILE A 46 -20.89 14.54 -7.97
C ILE A 46 -19.82 15.62 -7.68
N THR A 47 -19.66 15.96 -6.41
CA THR A 47 -18.78 17.04 -5.95
C THR A 47 -17.37 16.57 -5.63
N GLY A 48 -17.16 15.26 -5.43
CA GLY A 48 -15.90 14.70 -4.99
C GLY A 48 -15.54 15.02 -3.53
N GLN A 49 -16.43 15.67 -2.78
CA GLN A 49 -16.17 16.06 -1.40
C GLN A 49 -16.10 14.84 -0.48
N PRO A 50 -15.09 14.73 0.40
CA PRO A 50 -15.02 13.65 1.37
C PRO A 50 -16.04 13.86 2.50
N TYR A 51 -16.90 12.85 2.70
CA TYR A 51 -17.87 12.81 3.80
C TYR A 51 -17.30 12.18 5.07
N GLY A 52 -16.37 11.25 4.91
CA GLY A 52 -15.73 10.60 6.02
C GLY A 52 -14.61 9.68 5.56
N ALA A 53 -13.67 9.42 6.47
CA ALA A 53 -12.58 8.49 6.22
C ALA A 53 -12.25 7.70 7.48
N TYR A 54 -11.74 6.50 7.28
CA TYR A 54 -11.25 5.61 8.33
C TYR A 54 -9.95 4.97 7.86
N CYS A 55 -8.95 4.90 8.73
CA CYS A 55 -7.70 4.18 8.47
C CYS A 55 -7.32 3.35 9.68
N THR A 56 -6.79 2.13 9.46
CA THR A 56 -6.39 1.21 10.52
C THR A 56 -5.10 1.61 11.24
N CYS A 57 -4.47 2.73 10.88
CA CYS A 57 -3.32 3.24 11.62
C CYS A 57 -3.78 3.90 12.94
N ALA A 58 -2.90 3.95 13.94
CA ALA A 58 -3.25 4.47 15.27
C ALA A 58 -3.80 5.92 15.23
N VAL A 59 -3.27 6.75 14.34
CA VAL A 59 -3.75 8.12 14.12
C VAL A 59 -5.04 8.15 13.29
N GLY A 60 -5.26 7.13 12.47
CA GLY A 60 -6.43 6.99 11.59
C GLY A 60 -7.75 6.83 12.33
N LEU A 61 -7.70 6.43 13.61
CA LEU A 61 -8.85 6.45 14.52
C LEU A 61 -9.41 7.87 14.73
N TYR A 62 -8.58 8.90 14.59
CA TYR A 62 -8.99 10.31 14.64
C TYR A 62 -9.39 10.86 13.26
N GLN A 63 -9.50 10.01 12.23
CA GLN A 63 -9.89 10.36 10.86
C GLN A 63 -8.97 11.36 10.13
N SER A 64 -7.80 11.69 10.67
CA SER A 64 -6.91 12.75 10.16
C SER A 64 -5.49 12.28 9.86
N CYS A 65 -5.30 10.99 9.55
CA CYS A 65 -3.96 10.49 9.28
C CYS A 65 -3.45 10.89 7.89
N ALA A 66 -2.12 10.99 7.75
CA ALA A 66 -1.48 11.30 6.47
C ALA A 66 -1.78 10.27 5.37
N HIS A 67 -2.17 9.03 5.71
CA HIS A 67 -2.57 8.02 4.75
C HIS A 67 -3.82 8.42 3.97
N VAL A 68 -4.85 8.96 4.65
CA VAL A 68 -6.06 9.46 3.99
C VAL A 68 -5.72 10.60 3.03
N GLY A 69 -4.92 11.57 3.51
CA GLY A 69 -4.47 12.68 2.67
C GLY A 69 -3.70 12.22 1.45
N ALA A 70 -2.73 11.31 1.62
CA ALA A 70 -1.95 10.76 0.51
C ALA A 70 -2.80 10.06 -0.54
N THR A 71 -3.81 9.28 -0.13
CA THR A 71 -4.74 8.63 -1.06
C THR A 71 -5.59 9.65 -1.82
N LEU A 72 -6.07 10.71 -1.17
CA LEU A 72 -6.83 11.77 -1.83
C LEU A 72 -5.98 12.56 -2.84
N PHE A 73 -4.74 12.90 -2.47
CA PHE A 73 -3.81 13.57 -3.39
C PHE A 73 -3.47 12.67 -4.59
N GLN A 74 -3.23 11.38 -4.37
CA GLN A 74 -2.98 10.43 -5.47
C GLN A 74 -4.17 10.36 -6.44
N LEU A 75 -5.41 10.34 -5.93
CA LEU A 75 -6.61 10.39 -6.77
C LEU A 75 -6.71 11.70 -7.55
N ALA A 76 -6.45 12.84 -6.90
CA ALA A 76 -6.44 14.14 -7.55
C ALA A 76 -5.39 14.21 -8.67
N ASP A 77 -4.20 13.66 -8.44
CA ASP A 77 -3.13 13.57 -9.43
C ASP A 77 -3.57 12.73 -10.63
N LEU A 78 -4.18 11.56 -10.41
CA LEU A 78 -4.72 10.72 -11.48
C LEU A 78 -5.75 11.48 -12.33
N VAL A 79 -6.69 12.17 -11.69
CA VAL A 79 -7.69 12.99 -12.40
C VAL A 79 -7.00 14.12 -13.18
N SER A 80 -6.00 14.79 -12.60
CA SER A 80 -5.26 15.88 -13.25
C SER A 80 -4.47 15.42 -14.48
N MET A 81 -4.01 14.16 -14.47
CA MET A 81 -3.35 13.52 -15.59
C MET A 81 -4.34 13.00 -16.66
N GLY A 82 -5.65 13.17 -16.44
CA GLY A 82 -6.70 12.78 -17.39
C GLY A 82 -7.14 11.33 -17.29
N TYR A 83 -6.76 10.60 -16.24
CA TYR A 83 -7.24 9.24 -16.02
C TYR A 83 -8.73 9.26 -15.63
N THR A 84 -9.54 8.53 -16.40
CA THR A 84 -10.97 8.30 -16.09
C THR A 84 -11.21 6.97 -15.37
N GLN A 85 -10.19 6.12 -15.32
CA GLN A 85 -10.15 4.84 -14.64
C GLN A 85 -8.82 4.73 -13.89
N LEU A 86 -8.80 3.96 -12.81
CA LEU A 86 -7.54 3.66 -12.13
C LEU A 86 -6.60 2.92 -13.09
N PRO A 87 -5.32 3.29 -13.14
CA PRO A 87 -4.34 2.54 -13.93
C PRO A 87 -4.25 1.11 -13.42
N ASP A 88 -4.06 0.17 -14.33
CA ASP A 88 -3.87 -1.24 -13.98
C ASP A 88 -2.62 -1.41 -13.11
N ASP A 89 -2.69 -2.34 -12.15
CA ASP A 89 -1.51 -2.72 -11.38
C ASP A 89 -0.46 -3.28 -12.34
N PRO A 90 0.77 -2.72 -12.38
CA PRO A 90 1.75 -3.13 -13.35
C PRO A 90 2.09 -4.61 -13.15
N THR A 91 2.02 -5.37 -14.23
CA THR A 91 2.29 -6.81 -14.21
C THR A 91 3.75 -7.07 -13.83
N CYS A 92 4.06 -8.28 -13.32
CA CYS A 92 5.45 -8.63 -12.96
C CYS A 92 6.44 -8.45 -14.13
N THR A 93 5.96 -8.50 -15.37
CA THR A 93 6.73 -8.27 -16.59
C THR A 93 6.89 -6.80 -16.98
N GLU A 94 6.00 -5.92 -16.53
CA GLU A 94 6.10 -4.47 -16.74
C GLU A 94 6.99 -3.79 -15.71
N LYS A 95 7.15 -4.41 -14.53
CA LYS A 95 8.11 -3.95 -13.52
C LYS A 95 9.53 -4.23 -14.02
N LEU A 96 10.36 -3.19 -14.05
CA LEU A 96 11.79 -3.35 -14.30
C LEU A 96 12.35 -4.37 -13.31
N CYS A 97 13.17 -5.31 -13.81
CA CYS A 97 13.93 -6.22 -12.97
C CYS A 97 14.87 -5.42 -12.07
N ALA A 98 14.40 -5.10 -10.86
CA ALA A 98 15.22 -4.47 -9.84
C ALA A 98 15.96 -5.58 -9.10
N TRP A 99 17.30 -5.51 -9.08
CA TRP A 99 18.06 -6.29 -8.12
C TRP A 99 17.64 -5.82 -6.74
N THR A 100 17.20 -6.72 -5.87
CA THR A 100 16.97 -6.38 -4.46
C THR A 100 18.30 -5.91 -3.92
N ASP A 101 18.44 -4.61 -3.64
CA ASP A 101 19.61 -4.11 -2.91
C ASP A 101 19.56 -4.77 -1.54
N PRO A 102 20.47 -5.73 -1.23
CA PRO A 102 20.41 -6.41 0.04
C PRO A 102 20.61 -5.35 1.11
N LYS A 103 19.56 -5.09 1.91
CA LYS A 103 19.65 -4.21 3.07
C LYS A 103 20.92 -4.59 3.80
N ALA A 104 21.91 -3.69 3.85
CA ALA A 104 23.27 -3.93 4.29
C ALA A 104 23.27 -4.90 5.47
N ALA A 105 23.34 -6.19 5.16
CA ALA A 105 23.36 -7.20 6.17
C ALA A 105 24.77 -7.06 6.73
N ALA A 106 24.91 -6.90 8.04
CA ALA A 106 26.21 -6.92 8.70
C ALA A 106 26.82 -8.34 8.67
N VAL A 107 26.74 -8.99 7.51
CA VAL A 107 27.26 -10.32 7.23
C VAL A 107 28.64 -10.08 6.67
N GLN A 108 29.64 -10.50 7.43
CA GLN A 108 31.00 -10.50 6.92
C GLN A 108 31.12 -11.54 5.80
N PRO A 109 31.84 -11.20 4.71
CA PRO A 109 32.09 -12.16 3.65
C PRO A 109 32.83 -13.37 4.23
N LYS A 110 32.36 -14.57 3.91
CA LYS A 110 33.00 -15.84 4.27
C LYS A 110 33.48 -16.54 3.02
N LEU A 111 34.57 -17.30 3.15
CA LEU A 111 34.99 -18.20 2.08
C LEU A 111 33.92 -19.28 1.87
N TYR A 112 33.80 -19.76 0.64
CA TYR A 112 32.84 -20.81 0.29
C TYR A 112 32.94 -22.03 1.21
N THR A 113 34.16 -22.40 1.59
CA THR A 113 34.47 -23.51 2.51
C THR A 113 33.93 -23.32 3.93
N GLU A 114 33.57 -22.10 4.31
CA GLU A 114 33.11 -21.72 5.65
C GLU A 114 31.61 -21.42 5.71
N ILE A 115 30.88 -21.63 4.60
CA ILE A 115 29.43 -21.46 4.54
C ILE A 115 28.77 -22.76 4.97
N GLU A 116 28.14 -22.76 6.14
CA GLU A 116 27.29 -23.86 6.59
C GLU A 116 25.91 -23.77 5.95
N PHE A 117 25.67 -24.59 4.92
CA PHE A 117 24.34 -24.75 4.35
C PHE A 117 23.49 -25.61 5.27
N ARG A 118 22.54 -24.99 5.97
CA ARG A 118 21.55 -25.69 6.80
C ARG A 118 20.20 -25.72 6.10
N LYS A 119 19.49 -26.85 6.20
CA LYS A 119 18.08 -26.94 5.76
C LYS A 119 17.26 -26.02 6.67
N SER A 120 16.41 -25.16 6.09
CA SER A 120 15.46 -24.41 6.90
C SER A 120 14.56 -25.38 7.67
N PRO A 121 14.28 -25.11 8.96
CA PRO A 121 13.29 -25.89 9.69
C PRO A 121 11.94 -25.78 8.98
N GLU A 122 11.24 -26.90 8.86
CA GLU A 122 9.87 -26.93 8.34
C GLU A 122 9.00 -26.05 9.24
N SER A 123 8.33 -25.05 8.65
CA SER A 123 7.37 -24.23 9.37
C SER A 123 6.21 -25.12 9.78
N SER A 124 6.12 -25.47 11.07
CA SER A 124 4.95 -26.12 11.63
C SER A 124 3.76 -25.17 11.53
N GLU A 125 2.89 -25.41 10.55
CA GLU A 125 1.53 -24.87 10.53
C GLU A 125 0.79 -25.45 11.75
N ASN A 126 0.58 -24.62 12.78
CA ASN A 126 -0.32 -24.97 13.87
C ASN A 126 -1.75 -24.81 13.35
N ILE A 127 -2.49 -25.93 13.29
CA ILE A 127 -3.94 -26.02 13.10
C ILE A 127 -4.65 -25.59 14.39
#